data_AF-B8L970-F1
#
_entry.id   AF-B8L970-F1
#
_cell.length_a   1.000
_cell.length_b   1.000
_cell.length_c   1.000
_cell.angle_alpha   90.00
_cell.angle_beta   90.00
_cell.angle_gamma   90.00
#
_symmetry.space_group_name_H-M   'P 1'
#
loop_
_entity.id
_entity.type
_entity.pdbx_description
1 polymer ?
#
loop_
_entity_poly.entity_id
_entity_poly.type
_entity_poly.pdbx_seq_one_letter_code
_entity_poly.pdbx_strand_id
1 'polypeptide(L)'
;MSPILSESNNNRVEMLATRIEVQWDFRNSDGPVLFNFDRVDWNPGTGQINTRSYDRTVRAPIRDLLAGEYTFAHPQTGEQITEPGWKLMALIKAATARVWEAESPPAQEIVGPLDEGGG
;
A
#
# COMPACT_ATOMS: atom_id res chain seq x y z
N MET A 1 5.78 -11.33 3.68
CA MET A 1 7.13 -11.80 4.09
C MET A 1 8.11 -11.41 3.02
N SER A 2 9.26 -10.87 3.42
CA SER A 2 10.38 -10.56 2.53
C SER A 2 11.15 -11.83 2.19
N PRO A 3 11.54 -12.07 0.93
CA PRO A 3 12.45 -13.16 0.60
C PRO A 3 13.79 -12.97 1.31
N ILE A 4 14.22 -13.95 2.10
CA ILE A 4 15.59 -14.02 2.63
C ILE A 4 16.47 -14.63 1.55
N LEU A 5 17.50 -13.91 1.13
CA LEU A 5 18.43 -14.35 0.08
C LEU A 5 19.66 -15.07 0.66
N SER A 6 20.10 -14.68 1.86
CA SER A 6 21.14 -15.37 2.64
C SER A 6 21.13 -14.92 4.10
N GLU A 7 21.49 -15.81 5.03
CA GLU A 7 21.51 -15.51 6.47
C GLU A 7 22.72 -16.13 7.18
N SER A 8 23.32 -15.36 8.10
CA SER A 8 24.38 -15.74 9.03
C SER A 8 24.20 -14.95 10.33
N ASN A 9 24.89 -15.33 11.41
CA ASN A 9 24.72 -14.71 12.73
C ASN A 9 24.90 -13.17 12.75
N ASN A 10 25.73 -12.63 11.86
CA ASN A 10 26.07 -11.20 11.82
C ASN A 10 25.71 -10.51 10.50
N ASN A 11 25.10 -11.22 9.55
CA ASN A 11 24.69 -10.66 8.28
C ASN A 11 23.45 -11.38 7.75
N ARG A 12 22.42 -10.61 7.44
CA ARG A 12 21.22 -11.05 6.77
C ARG A 12 20.97 -10.20 5.53
N VAL A 13 20.70 -10.88 4.43
CA VAL A 13 20.36 -10.27 3.15
C VAL A 13 18.91 -10.54 2.84
N GLU A 14 18.13 -9.47 2.69
CA GLU A 14 16.72 -9.53 2.34
C GLU A 14 16.41 -8.77 1.06
N MET A 15 15.34 -9.20 0.41
CA MET A 15 14.70 -8.43 -0.64
C MET A 15 13.44 -7.79 -0.10
N LEU A 16 13.39 -6.47 -0.05
CA LEU A 16 12.26 -5.72 0.51
C LEU A 16 11.53 -4.98 -0.60
N ALA A 17 10.20 -5.12 -0.70
CA ALA A 17 9.39 -4.22 -1.51
C ALA A 17 9.26 -2.88 -0.77
N THR A 18 10.17 -1.95 -1.04
CA THR A 18 10.29 -0.69 -0.27
C THR A 18 9.39 0.42 -0.79
N ARG A 19 8.93 0.30 -2.04
CA ARG A 19 7.93 1.20 -2.62
C ARG A 19 6.99 0.45 -3.53
N ILE A 20 5.69 0.64 -3.31
CA ILE A 20 4.63 0.09 -4.15
C ILE A 20 3.93 1.28 -4.81
N GLU A 21 3.85 1.27 -6.13
CA GLU A 21 3.15 2.30 -6.90
C GLU A 21 1.97 1.66 -7.63
N VAL A 22 0.77 2.18 -7.40
CA VAL A 22 -0.44 1.74 -8.10
C VAL A 22 -0.71 2.75 -9.21
N GLN A 23 -0.39 2.38 -10.45
CA GLN A 23 -0.65 3.23 -11.62
C GLN A 23 -2.02 2.87 -12.19
N TRP A 24 -3.04 3.52 -11.66
CA TRP A 24 -4.43 3.24 -11.98
C TRP A 24 -4.91 3.98 -13.23
N ASP A 25 -5.50 3.26 -14.19
CA ASP A 25 -6.29 3.83 -15.27
C ASP A 25 -7.78 3.80 -14.89
N PHE A 26 -8.34 4.98 -14.63
CA PHE A 26 -9.71 5.13 -14.16
C PHE A 26 -10.74 4.68 -15.21
N ARG A 27 -10.35 4.60 -16.49
CA ARG A 27 -11.25 4.27 -17.59
C ARG A 27 -11.61 2.79 -17.64
N ASN A 28 -10.71 1.92 -17.21
CA ASN A 28 -10.86 0.47 -17.27
C ASN A 28 -10.65 -0.23 -15.91
N SER A 29 -10.38 0.53 -14.85
CA SER A 29 -10.07 -0.01 -13.51
C SER A 29 -8.90 -1.01 -13.52
N ASP A 30 -7.91 -0.76 -14.37
CA ASP A 30 -6.72 -1.60 -14.51
C ASP A 30 -5.45 -0.72 -14.61
N GLY A 31 -4.30 -1.35 -14.82
CA GLY A 31 -3.00 -0.70 -14.91
C GLY A 31 -1.93 -1.49 -14.16
N PRO A 32 -0.66 -1.10 -14.24
CA PRO A 32 0.41 -1.82 -13.54
C PRO A 32 0.49 -1.40 -12.07
N VAL A 33 0.66 -2.39 -11.20
CA VAL A 33 1.26 -2.20 -9.88
C VAL A 33 2.77 -2.44 -10.00
N LEU A 34 3.56 -1.46 -9.57
CA LEU A 34 5.01 -1.53 -9.56
C LEU A 34 5.51 -1.81 -8.14
N PHE A 35 6.21 -2.94 -7.97
CA PHE A 35 6.87 -3.32 -6.73
C PHE A 35 8.37 -3.05 -6.89
N ASN A 36 8.87 -2.00 -6.25
CA ASN A 36 10.28 -1.66 -6.26
C ASN A 36 10.98 -2.41 -5.12
N PHE A 37 11.86 -3.33 -5.48
CA PHE A 37 12.61 -4.14 -4.54
C PHE A 37 14.01 -3.57 -4.32
N ASP A 38 14.36 -3.45 -3.04
CA ASP A 38 15.73 -3.17 -2.62
C ASP A 38 16.35 -4.44 -2.03
N ARG A 39 17.61 -4.69 -2.35
CA ARG A 39 18.47 -5.60 -1.61
C ARG A 39 18.98 -4.87 -0.38
N VAL A 40 18.74 -5.44 0.80
CA VAL A 40 19.17 -4.89 2.08
C VAL A 40 20.07 -5.90 2.78
N ASP A 41 21.32 -5.50 3.02
CA ASP A 41 22.25 -6.19 3.91
C ASP A 41 22.20 -5.49 5.27
N TRP A 42 21.88 -6.25 6.31
CA TRP A 42 21.79 -5.74 7.66
C TRP A 42 22.30 -6.76 8.69
N ASN A 43 22.80 -6.24 9.81
CA ASN A 43 23.24 -7.07 10.93
C ASN A 43 22.05 -7.33 11.88
N PRO A 44 21.55 -8.57 11.98
CA PRO A 44 20.42 -8.89 12.86
C PRO A 44 20.74 -8.75 14.35
N GLY A 45 22.00 -8.89 14.75
CA GLY A 45 22.43 -8.73 16.14
C GLY A 45 22.41 -7.28 16.63
N THR A 46 22.57 -6.30 15.74
CA THR A 46 22.58 -4.87 16.09
C THR A 46 21.41 -4.07 15.51
N GLY A 47 20.68 -4.64 14.54
CA GLY A 47 19.64 -3.93 13.78
C GLY A 47 20.19 -2.91 12.77
N GLN A 48 21.51 -2.88 12.55
CA GLN A 48 22.15 -1.90 11.68
C GLN A 48 22.05 -2.32 10.21
N ILE A 49 21.60 -1.40 9.33
CA ILE A 49 21.67 -1.57 7.88
C ILE A 49 23.10 -1.26 7.43
N ASN A 50 23.75 -2.24 6.81
CA ASN A 50 25.10 -2.09 6.27
C ASN A 50 25.04 -1.49 4.86
N THR A 51 24.22 -2.08 4.00
CA THR A 51 24.01 -1.58 2.65
C THR A 51 22.54 -1.72 2.24
N ARG A 52 22.08 -0.77 1.44
CA ARG A 52 20.78 -0.82 0.78
C ARG A 52 20.95 -0.34 -0.65
N SER A 53 20.53 -1.16 -1.60
CA SER A 53 20.61 -0.84 -3.01
C SER A 53 19.35 -1.30 -3.72
N TYR A 54 18.85 -0.48 -4.64
CA TYR A 54 17.81 -0.90 -5.56
C TYR A 54 18.25 -2.15 -6.33
N ASP A 55 17.37 -3.16 -6.40
CA ASP A 55 17.60 -4.39 -7.16
C ASP A 55 16.79 -4.36 -8.47
N ARG A 56 15.47 -4.35 -8.38
CA ARG A 56 14.58 -4.36 -9.55
C ARG A 56 13.18 -3.85 -9.25
N THR A 57 12.47 -3.47 -10.30
CA THR A 57 11.01 -3.23 -10.26
C THR A 57 10.30 -4.41 -10.91
N VAL A 58 9.38 -5.02 -10.16
CA VAL A 58 8.46 -6.04 -10.68
C VAL A 58 7.12 -5.38 -11.01
N ARG A 59 6.59 -5.69 -12.18
CA ARG A 59 5.34 -5.12 -12.70
C ARG A 59 4.28 -6.21 -12.71
N ALA A 60 3.11 -5.96 -12.15
CA ALA A 60 1.97 -6.87 -12.22
C ALA A 60 0.70 -6.10 -12.66
N PRO A 61 -0.10 -6.62 -13.60
CA PRO A 61 -1.39 -6.04 -13.93
C PRO A 61 -2.33 -6.12 -12.73
N ILE A 62 -3.09 -5.07 -12.47
CA ILE A 62 -4.14 -5.08 -11.43
C ILE A 62 -5.08 -6.26 -11.66
N ARG A 63 -5.57 -6.47 -12.90
CA ARG A 63 -6.47 -7.57 -13.23
C ARG A 63 -5.96 -8.96 -12.79
N ASP A 64 -4.65 -9.19 -12.90
CA ASP A 64 -4.03 -10.47 -12.54
C ASP A 64 -3.96 -10.62 -11.02
N LEU A 65 -3.68 -9.53 -10.31
CA LEU A 65 -3.71 -9.49 -8.84
C LEU A 65 -5.14 -9.73 -8.32
N LEU A 66 -6.16 -9.21 -8.99
CA LEU A 66 -7.55 -9.41 -8.58
C LEU A 66 -8.04 -10.85 -8.75
N ALA A 67 -7.44 -11.60 -9.68
CA ALA A 67 -7.78 -12.98 -9.95
C ALA A 67 -7.15 -13.98 -8.96
N GLY A 68 -6.21 -13.53 -8.12
CA GLY A 68 -5.54 -14.38 -7.14
C GLY A 68 -6.33 -14.63 -5.86
N GLU A 69 -5.78 -15.48 -4.99
CA GLU A 69 -6.17 -15.60 -3.59
C GLU A 69 -4.92 -15.41 -2.73
N TYR A 70 -5.08 -14.71 -1.60
CA TYR A 70 -3.97 -14.31 -0.75
C TYR A 70 -4.18 -14.79 0.67
N THR A 71 -3.24 -15.61 1.15
CA THR A 71 -3.19 -16.02 2.56
C THR A 71 -2.21 -15.14 3.32
N PHE A 72 -2.65 -14.56 4.44
CA PHE A 72 -1.82 -13.75 5.32
C PHE A 72 -2.27 -13.88 6.78
N ALA A 73 -1.35 -13.60 7.70
CA ALA A 73 -1.65 -13.60 9.13
C ALA A 73 -2.35 -12.28 9.51
N HIS A 74 -3.44 -12.37 10.26
CA HIS A 74 -4.10 -11.22 10.86
C HIS A 74 -3.13 -10.49 11.80
N PRO A 75 -2.95 -9.16 11.68
CA PRO A 75 -1.85 -8.47 12.35
C PRO A 75 -1.95 -8.45 13.88
N GLN A 76 -3.15 -8.60 14.46
CA GLN A 76 -3.33 -8.62 15.92
C GLN A 76 -3.43 -10.02 16.51
N THR A 77 -3.98 -10.98 15.76
CA THR A 77 -4.31 -12.33 16.30
C THR A 77 -3.39 -13.42 15.77
N GLY A 78 -2.66 -13.16 14.67
CA GLY A 78 -1.82 -14.15 14.00
C GLY A 78 -2.61 -15.22 13.25
N GLU A 79 -3.95 -15.16 13.24
CA GLU A 79 -4.80 -16.12 12.53
C GLU A 79 -4.55 -16.02 11.02
N GLN A 80 -4.43 -17.18 10.35
CA GLN A 80 -4.27 -17.22 8.90
C GLN A 80 -5.61 -16.96 8.22
N ILE A 81 -5.69 -15.86 7.48
CA ILE A 81 -6.85 -15.47 6.69
C ILE A 81 -6.51 -15.67 5.22
N THR A 82 -7.41 -16.26 4.47
CA THR A 82 -7.33 -16.31 3.00
C THR A 82 -8.42 -15.44 2.42
N GLU A 83 -8.02 -14.50 1.56
CA GLU A 83 -8.95 -13.57 0.92
C GLU A 83 -8.77 -13.55 -0.60
N PRO A 84 -9.87 -13.45 -1.37
CA PRO A 84 -9.81 -13.30 -2.80
C PRO A 84 -9.24 -11.93 -3.18
N GLY A 85 -8.49 -11.88 -4.28
CA GLY A 85 -7.73 -10.71 -4.72
C GLY A 85 -8.58 -9.49 -5.00
N TRP A 86 -9.85 -9.65 -5.39
CA TRP A 86 -10.76 -8.51 -5.58
C TRP A 86 -10.93 -7.66 -4.31
N LYS A 87 -10.77 -8.23 -3.10
CA LYS A 87 -10.84 -7.47 -1.85
C LYS A 87 -9.71 -6.45 -1.73
N LEU A 88 -8.54 -6.72 -2.30
CA LEU A 88 -7.44 -5.74 -2.36
C LEU A 88 -7.91 -4.44 -3.01
N MET A 89 -8.63 -4.57 -4.13
CA MET A 89 -9.18 -3.43 -4.88
C MET A 89 -10.19 -2.63 -4.05
N ALA A 90 -11.11 -3.35 -3.41
CA ALA A 90 -12.17 -2.73 -2.62
C ALA A 90 -11.57 -1.95 -1.43
N LEU A 91 -10.58 -2.52 -0.75
CA LEU A 91 -9.91 -1.91 0.38
C LEU A 91 -9.11 -0.66 -0.01
N ILE A 92 -8.37 -0.69 -1.12
CA ILE A 92 -7.63 0.48 -1.61
C ILE A 92 -8.61 1.61 -1.94
N LYS A 93 -9.69 1.33 -2.69
CA LYS A 93 -10.72 2.34 -3.01
C LYS A 93 -11.37 2.94 -1.76
N ALA A 94 -11.72 2.09 -0.79
CA ALA A 94 -12.30 2.54 0.47
C ALA A 94 -11.32 3.43 1.27
N ALA A 95 -10.04 3.06 1.32
CA ALA A 95 -9.00 3.88 1.94
C ALA A 95 -8.82 5.22 1.21
N THR A 96 -8.84 5.24 -0.12
CA THR A 96 -8.80 6.48 -0.91
C THR A 96 -9.98 7.38 -0.60
N ALA A 97 -11.20 6.85 -0.53
CA ALA A 97 -12.40 7.62 -0.17
C ALA A 97 -12.27 8.23 1.24
N ARG A 98 -11.80 7.44 2.22
CA ARG A 98 -11.56 7.91 3.58
C ARG A 98 -10.52 9.05 3.65
N VAL A 99 -9.44 8.94 2.88
CA VAL A 99 -8.41 10.01 2.79
C VAL A 99 -9.01 11.25 2.16
N TRP A 100 -9.77 11.10 1.07
CA TRP A 100 -10.45 12.23 0.41
C TRP A 100 -11.42 12.96 1.34
N GLU A 101 -12.24 12.21 2.09
CA GLU A 101 -13.17 12.77 3.08
C GLU A 101 -12.43 13.53 4.19
N ALA A 102 -11.28 13.03 4.64
CA ALA A 102 -10.47 13.71 5.66
C ALA A 102 -9.86 15.03 5.16
N GLU A 103 -9.45 15.09 3.89
CA GLU A 103 -8.84 16.27 3.25
C GLU A 103 -9.88 17.27 2.71
N SER A 104 -11.14 16.85 2.60
CA SER A 104 -12.27 17.68 2.13
C SER A 104 -13.19 18.03 3.30
N PRO A 105 -12.83 19.00 4.17
CA PRO A 105 -13.72 19.42 5.25
C PRO A 105 -15.06 19.88 4.67
N PRO A 106 -16.17 19.69 5.41
CA PRO A 106 -17.48 20.11 4.95
C PRO A 106 -17.44 21.58 4.54
N ALA A 107 -18.05 21.88 3.39
CA ALA A 107 -18.14 23.25 2.89
C ALA A 107 -18.62 24.16 4.02
N GLN A 108 -17.87 25.22 4.30
CA GLN A 108 -18.35 26.26 5.21
C GLN A 108 -19.67 26.76 4.64
N GLU A 109 -20.75 26.65 5.41
CA GLU A 109 -22.01 27.32 5.07
C GLU A 109 -21.67 28.80 4.88
N ILE A 110 -21.73 29.25 3.63
CA ILE A 110 -21.70 30.67 3.33
C ILE A 110 -23.04 31.18 3.88
N VAL A 111 -23.03 31.66 5.11
CA VAL A 111 -24.14 32.44 5.67
C VAL A 111 -24.21 33.70 4.80
N GLY A 112 -25.12 33.68 3.82
CA GLY A 112 -25.43 34.86 3.02
C GLY A 112 -25.90 36.00 3.93
N PRO A 113 -25.69 37.28 3.55
CA PRO A 113 -26.15 38.39 4.37
C PRO A 113 -27.63 38.23 4.68
N LEU A 114 -28.01 38.38 5.95
CA LEU A 114 -29.40 38.45 6.38
C LEU A 114 -30.08 39.53 5.54
N ASP A 115 -31.06 39.13 4.74
CA ASP A 115 -31.96 40.03 4.05
C ASP A 115 -32.82 40.74 5.11
N GLU A 116 -32.33 41.86 5.65
CA GLU A 116 -33.15 42.81 6.41
C GLU A 116 -34.04 43.58 5.43
N GLY A 117 -34.98 42.86 4.82
CA GLY A 117 -36.01 43.38 3.94
C GLY A 117 -37.30 43.66 4.69
N GLY A 118 -37.48 44.91 5.12
CA GLY A 118 -38.73 45.69 4.99
C GLY A 118 -39.99 45.25 5.76
N GLY A 119 -40.36 46.07 6.76
CA GLY A 119 -41.72 46.19 7.31
C GLY A 119 -42.03 47.65 7.62
#